data_AF-A0A9W6ZJ34-F1
#
_entry.id   AF-A0A9W6ZJ34-F1
#
_cell.length_a   1.000
_cell.length_b   1.000
_cell.length_c   1.000
_cell.angle_alpha   90.00
_cell.angle_beta   90.00
_cell.angle_gamma   90.00
#
_symmetry.space_group_name_H-M   'P 1'
#
loop_
_entity.id
_entity.type
_entity.pdbx_description
1 polymer ?
#
loop_
_entity_poly.entity_id
_entity_poly.type
_entity_poly.pdbx_seq_one_letter_code
_entity_poly.pdbx_strand_id
1 'polypeptide(L)'
;MMTFLPFSDFAQSASVLDMRRLQNQRTEARFALAWIDHTEGGVGDLSAYGAARMWVGFRDALALYYNAMLDEYERRGKKNGPTLPKATASECTEMPPWLGDERFHASHRAVLLAKDHSYYSQFGWAEDHSTPDWGKSWEYLYPTQLDGGVWGLYPQSKYKKREAIAICHKSDLIAVDKGSEAFCDATRLRRKRKRPSAESTPEKCEQSAAAETNEKRKSRRTPRVRR
;
A
#
# COMPACT_ATOMS: atom_id res chain seq x y z
N MET A 1 -6.39 -0.82 3.83
CA MET A 1 -5.98 0.59 4.07
C MET A 1 -6.19 1.51 2.87
N MET A 2 -6.40 2.79 3.16
CA MET A 2 -6.06 3.94 2.32
C MET A 2 -5.13 4.82 3.16
N THR A 3 -3.99 5.25 2.63
CA THR A 3 -2.98 6.03 3.37
C THR A 3 -3.37 7.51 3.39
N PHE A 4 -3.02 8.28 4.42
CA PHE A 4 -3.27 9.72 4.47
C PHE A 4 -1.98 10.51 4.66
N LEU A 5 -1.58 11.21 3.60
CA LEU A 5 -0.42 12.10 3.52
C LEU A 5 -0.87 13.46 2.97
N PRO A 6 -1.61 14.28 3.74
CA PRO A 6 -1.99 15.63 3.33
C PRO A 6 -0.80 16.59 3.19
N PHE A 7 0.37 16.20 3.72
CA PHE A 7 1.66 16.91 3.61
C PHE A 7 2.81 15.93 3.37
N SER A 8 3.97 16.45 2.98
CA SER A 8 5.21 15.66 2.82
C SER A 8 5.81 15.22 4.15
N ASP A 9 5.64 16.03 5.21
CA ASP A 9 6.04 15.66 6.57
C ASP A 9 5.04 14.69 7.21
N PHE A 10 5.56 13.63 7.84
CA PHE A 10 4.74 12.58 8.45
C PHE A 10 4.12 13.00 9.79
N ALA A 11 4.80 13.82 10.60
CA ALA A 11 4.27 14.32 11.86
C ALA A 11 3.18 15.37 11.62
N GLN A 12 3.38 16.27 10.66
CA GLN A 12 2.37 17.22 10.18
C GLN A 12 1.16 16.46 9.62
N SER A 13 1.40 15.44 8.78
CA SER A 13 0.34 14.57 8.25
C SER A 13 -0.46 13.86 9.34
N ALA A 14 0.20 13.34 10.39
CA ALA A 14 -0.49 12.75 11.54
C ALA A 14 -1.30 13.79 12.33
N SER A 15 -0.71 14.97 12.56
CA SER A 15 -1.27 16.01 13.43
C SER A 15 -2.63 16.55 12.98
N VAL A 16 -2.90 16.56 11.67
CA VAL A 16 -4.18 17.00 11.10
C VAL A 16 -5.23 15.90 10.99
N LEU A 17 -4.92 14.63 11.25
CA LEU A 17 -5.93 13.56 11.19
C LEU A 17 -6.87 13.62 12.39
N ASP A 18 -8.15 13.38 12.18
CA ASP A 18 -9.09 13.07 13.26
C ASP A 18 -8.72 11.75 13.96
N MET A 19 -9.21 11.57 15.19
CA MET A 19 -8.89 10.42 16.02
C MET A 19 -9.18 9.06 15.38
N ARG A 20 -10.25 8.93 14.58
CA ARG A 20 -10.64 7.67 13.95
C ARG A 20 -9.71 7.33 12.79
N ARG A 21 -9.36 8.32 11.95
CA ARG A 21 -8.41 8.10 10.85
C ARG A 21 -7.00 7.86 11.38
N LEU A 22 -6.55 8.61 12.39
CA LEU A 22 -5.27 8.39 13.09
C LEU A 22 -5.17 6.96 13.68
N GLN A 23 -6.20 6.51 14.41
CA GLN A 23 -6.26 5.15 14.97
C GLN A 23 -6.18 4.06 13.88
N ASN A 24 -6.83 4.27 12.74
CA ASN A 24 -6.76 3.34 11.63
C ASN A 24 -5.39 3.37 10.94
N GLN A 25 -4.76 4.54 10.76
CA GLN A 25 -3.43 4.64 10.15
C GLN A 25 -2.36 3.90 10.98
N ARG A 26 -2.30 4.09 12.31
CA ARG A 26 -1.33 3.33 13.14
C ARG A 26 -1.51 1.82 13.03
N THR A 27 -2.76 1.34 12.97
CA THR A 27 -3.06 -0.10 12.92
C THR A 27 -2.75 -0.70 11.55
N GLU A 28 -3.19 -0.05 10.48
CA GLU A 28 -3.00 -0.57 9.12
C GLU A 28 -1.55 -0.38 8.62
N ALA A 29 -0.85 0.68 9.02
CA ALA A 29 0.57 0.85 8.68
C ALA A 29 1.45 -0.23 9.36
N ARG A 30 1.10 -0.66 10.58
CA ARG A 30 1.72 -1.83 11.23
C ARG A 30 1.54 -3.12 10.43
N PHE A 31 0.34 -3.34 9.87
CA PHE A 31 0.09 -4.49 9.00
C PHE A 31 0.82 -4.37 7.66
N ALA A 32 0.92 -3.17 7.09
CA ALA A 32 1.70 -2.91 5.88
C ALA A 32 3.19 -3.18 6.08
N LEU A 33 3.78 -2.76 7.21
CA LEU A 33 5.16 -3.08 7.58
C LEU A 33 5.39 -4.59 7.70
N ALA A 34 4.57 -5.28 8.49
CA ALA A 34 4.68 -6.73 8.64
C ALA A 34 4.52 -7.46 7.29
N TRP A 35 3.64 -6.97 6.41
CA TRP A 35 3.48 -7.55 5.07
C TRP A 35 4.73 -7.36 4.20
N ILE A 36 5.33 -6.17 4.21
CA ILE A 36 6.55 -5.88 3.45
C ILE A 36 7.73 -6.69 4.01
N ASP A 37 7.93 -6.69 5.33
CA ASP A 37 8.98 -7.47 6.01
C ASP A 37 8.86 -8.99 5.67
N HIS A 38 7.64 -9.54 5.59
CA HIS A 38 7.41 -10.92 5.14
C HIS A 38 7.62 -11.14 3.63
N THR A 39 7.38 -10.11 2.80
CA THR A 39 7.45 -10.25 1.34
C THR A 39 8.87 -10.03 0.81
N GLU A 40 9.61 -9.07 1.35
CA GLU A 40 11.03 -8.85 1.03
C GLU A 40 11.91 -10.01 1.53
N GLY A 41 11.45 -10.75 2.55
CA GLY A 41 11.98 -12.07 2.92
C GLY A 41 11.71 -13.21 1.92
N GLY A 42 11.05 -12.94 0.78
CA GLY A 42 10.90 -13.89 -0.34
C GLY A 42 9.66 -14.80 -0.29
N VAL A 43 8.70 -14.57 0.61
CA VAL A 43 7.59 -15.52 0.89
C VAL A 43 6.19 -14.95 0.60
N GLY A 44 6.07 -13.66 0.24
CA GLY A 44 4.77 -12.96 0.14
C GLY A 44 4.26 -12.67 -1.27
N ASP A 45 2.92 -12.70 -1.46
CA ASP A 45 2.26 -12.21 -2.67
C ASP A 45 1.72 -10.78 -2.47
N LEU A 46 2.38 -9.79 -3.11
CA LEU A 46 1.95 -8.38 -3.10
C LEU A 46 0.56 -8.14 -3.71
N SER A 47 -0.06 -9.11 -4.39
CA SER A 47 -1.42 -8.96 -4.90
C SER A 47 -2.45 -8.77 -3.79
N ALA A 48 -2.27 -9.42 -2.63
CA ALA A 48 -3.28 -9.52 -1.59
C ALA A 48 -3.50 -8.22 -0.78
N TYR A 49 -2.43 -7.52 -0.38
CA TYR A 49 -2.54 -6.30 0.43
C TYR A 49 -2.26 -5.02 -0.37
N GLY A 50 -3.27 -4.63 -1.16
CA GLY A 50 -3.15 -3.59 -2.18
C GLY A 50 -2.77 -2.18 -1.71
N ALA A 51 -2.74 -1.91 -0.41
CA ALA A 51 -2.29 -0.63 0.14
C ALA A 51 -0.78 -0.57 0.37
N ALA A 52 -0.13 -1.68 0.76
CA ALA A 52 1.32 -1.70 0.98
C ALA A 52 2.12 -1.60 -0.32
N ARG A 53 1.52 -1.85 -1.50
CA ARG A 53 2.26 -1.86 -2.78
C ARG A 53 2.98 -0.55 -3.10
N MET A 54 2.45 0.60 -2.67
CA MET A 54 3.16 1.87 -2.80
C MET A 54 4.38 1.97 -1.88
N TRP A 55 4.44 1.23 -0.79
CA TRP A 55 5.54 1.30 0.17
C TRP A 55 6.65 0.25 -0.05
N VAL A 56 6.49 -0.64 -1.04
CA VAL A 56 7.50 -1.63 -1.42
C VAL A 56 8.76 -0.92 -1.93
N GLY A 57 9.92 -1.28 -1.39
CA GLY A 57 11.18 -0.56 -1.62
C GLY A 57 11.36 0.73 -0.79
N PHE A 58 10.34 1.16 -0.03
CA PHE A 58 10.37 2.31 0.88
C PHE A 58 9.95 1.92 2.31
N ARG A 59 10.35 0.71 2.72
CA ARG A 59 10.00 0.06 3.98
C ARG A 59 10.29 0.96 5.20
N ASP A 60 11.44 1.64 5.22
CA ASP A 60 11.82 2.52 6.32
C ASP A 60 11.08 3.86 6.32
N ALA A 61 10.72 4.40 5.15
CA ALA A 61 9.84 5.57 5.09
C ALA A 61 8.43 5.23 5.63
N LEU A 62 7.93 4.02 5.37
CA LEU A 62 6.70 3.53 6.00
C LEU A 62 6.87 3.36 7.53
N ALA A 63 8.05 2.96 8.01
CA ALA A 63 8.33 2.85 9.45
C ALA A 63 8.32 4.24 10.13
N LEU A 64 8.91 5.26 9.50
CA LEU A 64 8.83 6.65 9.96
C LEU A 64 7.38 7.17 9.96
N TYR A 65 6.61 6.92 8.89
CA TYR A 65 5.19 7.26 8.81
C TYR A 65 4.36 6.60 9.93
N TYR A 66 4.56 5.31 10.16
CA TYR A 66 3.92 4.55 11.22
C TYR A 66 4.27 5.11 12.61
N ASN A 67 5.54 5.40 12.87
CA ASN A 67 6.00 5.97 14.13
C ASN A 67 5.37 7.34 14.38
N ALA A 68 5.28 8.22 13.38
CA ALA A 68 4.61 9.51 13.50
C ALA A 68 3.12 9.37 13.91
N MET A 69 2.43 8.34 13.40
CA MET A 69 1.04 8.04 13.79
C MET A 69 0.93 7.50 15.22
N LEU A 70 1.95 6.78 15.73
CA LEU A 70 2.02 6.36 17.14
C LEU A 70 2.26 7.56 18.05
N ASP A 71 3.24 8.40 17.70
CA ASP A 71 3.66 9.57 18.46
C ASP A 71 2.55 10.60 18.59
N GLU A 72 1.84 10.90 17.50
CA GLU A 72 0.69 11.80 17.52
C GLU A 72 -0.48 11.23 18.35
N TYR A 73 -0.68 9.91 18.33
CA TYR A 73 -1.71 9.25 19.13
C TYR A 73 -1.39 9.36 20.64
N GLU A 74 -0.11 9.21 21.02
CA GLU A 74 0.37 9.41 22.39
C GLU A 74 0.36 10.88 22.83
N ARG A 75 0.75 11.82 21.95
CA ARG A 75 0.68 13.27 22.18
C ARG A 75 -0.75 13.74 22.50
N ARG A 76 -1.77 13.05 21.98
CA ARG A 76 -3.20 13.28 22.29
C ARG A 76 -3.69 12.57 23.56
N GLY A 77 -2.77 12.15 24.44
CA GLY A 77 -3.09 11.50 25.71
C GLY A 77 -3.73 10.12 25.57
N LYS A 78 -3.50 9.44 24.44
CA LYS A 78 -3.88 8.02 24.27
C LYS A 78 -2.66 7.13 24.50
N LYS A 79 -2.88 5.82 24.61
CA LYS A 79 -1.82 4.84 24.81
C LYS A 79 -1.82 3.84 23.66
N ASN A 80 -0.67 3.60 23.05
CA ASN A 80 -0.54 2.51 22.08
C ASN A 80 -0.56 1.15 22.78
N GLY A 81 -1.15 0.16 22.12
CA GLY A 81 -1.21 -1.21 22.64
C GLY A 81 0.15 -1.91 22.54
N PRO A 82 0.41 -2.97 23.33
CA PRO A 82 1.68 -3.72 23.27
C PRO A 82 1.94 -4.38 21.90
N THR A 83 0.91 -4.53 21.06
CA THR A 83 1.00 -4.99 19.67
C THR A 83 1.43 -3.90 18.68
N LEU A 84 1.61 -2.64 19.13
CA LEU A 84 2.03 -1.49 18.35
C LEU A 84 3.33 -0.85 18.89
N PRO A 85 4.45 -1.60 19.02
CA PRO A 85 5.76 -1.02 19.27
C PRO A 85 6.19 -0.15 18.08
N LYS A 86 7.04 0.85 18.31
CA LYS A 86 7.71 1.58 17.22
C LYS A 86 8.51 0.64 16.33
N ALA A 87 8.59 0.97 15.04
CA ALA A 87 9.44 0.27 14.08
C ALA A 87 10.81 0.96 13.97
N THR A 88 11.87 0.18 13.85
CA THR A 88 13.20 0.71 13.48
C THR A 88 13.18 1.21 12.04
N ALA A 89 13.94 2.27 11.75
CA ALA A 89 14.20 2.79 10.41
C ALA A 89 15.68 3.24 10.34
N SER A 90 16.29 3.17 9.16
CA SER A 90 17.65 3.65 8.87
C SER A 90 17.75 5.17 9.01
N GLU A 91 18.89 5.67 9.52
CA GLU A 91 19.23 7.10 9.49
C GLU A 91 19.29 7.65 8.06
N CYS A 92 19.75 6.81 7.11
CA CYS A 92 19.70 7.08 5.68
C CYS A 92 18.47 6.35 5.08
N THR A 93 17.27 6.87 5.39
CA THR A 93 16.01 6.35 4.82
C THR A 93 15.81 6.87 3.40
N GLU A 94 15.61 5.97 2.42
CA GLU A 94 15.16 6.37 1.09
C GLU A 94 13.68 6.78 1.13
N MET A 95 13.39 8.01 0.71
CA MET A 95 12.04 8.56 0.65
C MET A 95 11.35 8.28 -0.70
N PRO A 96 10.03 8.04 -0.72
CA PRO A 96 9.32 7.75 -1.96
C PRO A 96 9.19 8.98 -2.87
N PRO A 97 9.36 8.86 -4.20
CA PRO A 97 9.43 10.02 -5.11
C PRO A 97 8.12 10.78 -5.32
N TRP A 98 6.97 10.29 -4.82
CA TRP A 98 5.71 11.07 -4.79
C TRP A 98 5.53 11.86 -3.48
N LEU A 99 6.38 11.64 -2.48
CA LEU A 99 6.36 12.42 -1.24
C LEU A 99 6.99 13.79 -1.54
N GLY A 100 6.21 14.86 -1.39
CA GLY A 100 6.53 16.19 -1.88
C GLY A 100 5.83 16.58 -3.19
N ASP A 101 5.14 15.65 -3.87
CA ASP A 101 4.31 16.02 -5.03
C ASP A 101 2.99 16.62 -4.56
N GLU A 102 2.79 17.91 -4.80
CA GLU A 102 1.61 18.63 -4.32
C GLU A 102 0.31 18.06 -4.89
N ARG A 103 0.33 17.45 -6.09
CA ARG A 103 -0.87 16.81 -6.68
C ARG A 103 -1.29 15.59 -5.88
N PHE A 104 -0.30 14.83 -5.40
CA PHE A 104 -0.53 13.71 -4.48
C PHE A 104 -1.11 14.23 -3.17
N HIS A 105 -0.46 15.19 -2.51
CA HIS A 105 -0.91 15.75 -1.23
C HIS A 105 -2.31 16.38 -1.28
N ALA A 106 -2.59 17.21 -2.28
CA ALA A 106 -3.92 17.77 -2.54
C ALA A 106 -5.00 16.68 -2.68
N SER A 107 -4.73 15.59 -3.41
CA SER A 107 -5.70 14.49 -3.54
C SER A 107 -6.01 13.80 -2.19
N HIS A 108 -5.03 13.73 -1.27
CA HIS A 108 -5.27 13.20 0.07
C HIS A 108 -6.09 14.18 0.94
N ARG A 109 -5.83 15.49 0.85
CA ARG A 109 -6.63 16.53 1.53
C ARG A 109 -8.08 16.54 1.06
N ALA A 110 -8.30 16.51 -0.26
CA ALA A 110 -9.62 16.44 -0.86
C ALA A 110 -10.42 15.21 -0.40
N VAL A 111 -9.74 14.05 -0.32
CA VAL A 111 -10.38 12.82 0.19
C VAL A 111 -10.66 12.91 1.69
N LEU A 112 -9.82 13.57 2.49
CA LEU A 112 -10.11 13.81 3.92
C LEU A 112 -11.34 14.71 4.10
N LEU A 113 -11.44 15.81 3.35
CA LEU A 113 -12.62 16.68 3.29
C LEU A 113 -13.89 15.92 2.90
N ALA A 114 -13.87 15.18 1.79
CA ALA A 114 -14.99 14.35 1.35
C ALA A 114 -15.36 13.24 2.35
N LYS A 115 -14.43 12.88 3.26
CA LYS A 115 -14.64 11.89 4.31
C LYS A 115 -15.16 12.49 5.61
N ASP A 116 -14.88 13.76 5.93
CA ASP A 116 -15.28 14.45 7.18
C ASP A 116 -15.22 15.98 7.06
N HIS A 117 -16.03 16.58 6.18
CA HIS A 117 -15.93 18.00 5.86
C HIS A 117 -16.01 18.90 7.13
N SER A 118 -16.89 18.58 8.09
CA SER A 118 -17.00 19.35 9.35
C SER A 118 -15.72 19.37 10.19
N TYR A 119 -14.89 18.33 10.12
CA TYR A 119 -13.60 18.30 10.80
C TYR A 119 -12.50 18.93 9.95
N TYR A 120 -12.42 18.62 8.65
CA TYR A 120 -11.29 19.03 7.82
C TYR A 120 -11.38 20.45 7.23
N SER A 121 -12.57 21.07 7.18
CA SER A 121 -12.72 22.45 6.70
C SER A 121 -11.98 23.48 7.58
N GLN A 122 -11.71 23.14 8.86
CA GLN A 122 -10.94 23.98 9.78
C GLN A 122 -9.52 24.33 9.27
N PHE A 123 -8.97 23.52 8.35
CA PHE A 123 -7.62 23.72 7.82
C PHE A 123 -7.57 24.65 6.59
N GLY A 124 -8.71 25.15 6.10
CA GLY A 124 -8.77 26.13 5.00
C GLY A 124 -8.21 25.63 3.66
N TRP A 125 -8.22 24.31 3.44
CA TRP A 125 -7.66 23.67 2.25
C TRP A 125 -8.44 24.04 0.98
N ALA A 126 -7.72 24.38 -0.09
CA ALA A 126 -8.30 24.83 -1.36
C ALA A 126 -9.10 23.74 -2.10
N GLU A 127 -8.93 22.46 -1.72
CA GLU A 127 -9.70 21.33 -2.24
C GLU A 127 -11.09 21.19 -1.60
N ASP A 128 -11.53 22.15 -0.77
CA ASP A 128 -12.87 22.17 -0.20
C ASP A 128 -13.92 22.63 -1.21
N HIS A 129 -14.81 21.70 -1.54
CA HIS A 129 -15.93 21.91 -2.46
C HIS A 129 -17.24 21.50 -1.80
N SER A 130 -17.58 22.21 -0.72
CA SER A 130 -18.84 22.08 0.03
C SER A 130 -20.10 22.21 -0.83
N THR A 131 -19.99 22.79 -2.04
CA THR A 131 -20.99 22.66 -3.11
C THR A 131 -20.69 21.48 -4.04
N PRO A 132 -21.52 20.42 -4.07
CA PRO A 132 -21.28 19.23 -4.90
C PRO A 132 -21.58 19.51 -6.38
N ASP A 133 -20.58 19.99 -7.12
CA ASP A 133 -20.55 19.94 -8.57
C ASP A 133 -20.24 18.49 -9.01
N TRP A 134 -21.25 17.77 -9.50
CA TRP A 134 -21.22 16.31 -9.76
C TRP A 134 -20.22 15.86 -10.86
N GLY A 135 -19.34 16.75 -11.34
CA GLY A 135 -18.27 16.48 -12.31
C GLY A 135 -16.84 16.54 -11.77
N LYS A 136 -16.58 17.14 -10.59
CA LYS A 136 -15.21 17.33 -10.06
C LYS A 136 -14.82 16.26 -9.03
N SER A 137 -14.61 15.03 -9.50
CA SER A 137 -14.08 13.97 -8.63
C SER A 137 -12.59 14.18 -8.34
N TRP A 138 -12.29 14.75 -7.17
CA TRP A 138 -10.95 14.72 -6.58
C TRP A 138 -10.63 13.29 -6.16
N GLU A 139 -10.09 12.55 -7.13
CA GLU A 139 -9.78 11.15 -6.97
C GLU A 139 -8.47 10.97 -6.23
N TYR A 140 -8.48 10.09 -5.23
CA TYR A 140 -7.28 9.65 -4.55
C TYR A 140 -6.24 9.21 -5.59
N LEU A 141 -5.08 9.88 -5.61
CA LEU A 141 -3.97 9.53 -6.48
C LEU A 141 -3.12 8.45 -5.82
N TYR A 142 -3.12 7.26 -6.43
CA TYR A 142 -2.32 6.13 -5.97
C TYR A 142 -1.03 6.02 -6.81
N PRO A 143 0.15 6.18 -6.19
CA PRO A 143 1.42 6.01 -6.87
C PRO A 143 1.64 4.55 -7.25
N THR A 144 2.02 4.32 -8.51
CA THR A 144 2.31 2.99 -9.04
C THR A 144 3.65 3.03 -9.76
N GLN A 145 4.54 2.10 -9.40
CA GLN A 145 5.83 1.96 -10.06
C GLN A 145 5.65 1.59 -11.54
N LEU A 146 6.45 2.23 -12.39
CA LEU A 146 6.55 1.99 -13.81
C LEU A 146 7.95 1.43 -14.13
N ASP A 147 8.11 0.92 -15.35
CA ASP A 147 9.42 0.47 -15.83
C ASP A 147 10.43 1.65 -15.84
N GLY A 148 11.71 1.35 -15.62
CA GLY A 148 12.77 2.39 -15.56
C GLY A 148 12.86 3.17 -14.24
N GLY A 149 12.21 2.71 -13.16
CA GLY A 149 12.28 3.36 -11.83
C GLY A 149 11.40 4.60 -11.68
N VAL A 150 10.58 4.87 -12.68
CA VAL A 150 9.64 5.99 -12.76
C VAL A 150 8.36 5.67 -11.97
N TRP A 151 7.68 6.68 -11.42
CA TRP A 151 6.42 6.48 -10.69
C TRP A 151 5.27 7.28 -11.30
N GLY A 152 4.13 6.62 -11.55
CA GLY A 152 2.93 7.26 -12.07
C GLY A 152 1.86 7.43 -10.99
N LEU A 153 1.26 8.62 -10.90
CA LEU A 153 0.08 8.88 -10.07
C LEU A 153 -1.20 8.53 -10.83
N TYR A 154 -1.97 7.56 -10.32
CA TYR A 154 -3.20 7.07 -10.96
C TYR A 154 -4.44 7.31 -10.10
N PRO A 155 -5.58 7.70 -10.68
CA PRO A 155 -6.83 7.76 -9.93
C PRO A 155 -7.27 6.36 -9.50
N GLN A 156 -7.68 6.20 -8.23
CA GLN A 156 -8.24 4.93 -7.70
C GLN A 156 -9.64 4.57 -8.24
N SER A 157 -10.28 5.43 -9.03
CA SER A 157 -11.64 5.19 -9.54
C SER A 157 -11.69 3.98 -10.48
N LYS A 158 -12.43 2.94 -10.09
CA LYS A 158 -12.69 1.73 -10.89
C LYS A 158 -13.40 1.99 -12.23
N TYR A 159 -13.97 3.18 -12.42
CA TYR A 159 -14.79 3.53 -13.58
C TYR A 159 -14.06 4.37 -14.64
N LYS A 160 -12.86 4.87 -14.34
CA LYS A 160 -12.06 5.65 -15.30
C LYS A 160 -10.94 4.81 -15.91
N LYS A 161 -10.48 5.19 -17.11
CA LYS A 161 -9.27 4.63 -17.72
C LYS A 161 -8.08 4.86 -16.79
N ARG A 162 -7.20 3.86 -16.68
CA ARG A 162 -5.92 3.95 -15.95
C ARG A 162 -4.87 4.70 -16.77
N GLU A 163 -5.16 5.97 -17.04
CA GLU A 163 -4.19 6.95 -17.54
C GLU A 163 -3.50 7.58 -16.32
N ALA A 164 -2.19 7.81 -16.40
CA ALA A 164 -1.47 8.50 -15.32
C ALA A 164 -1.83 9.99 -15.37
N ILE A 165 -2.11 10.59 -14.22
CA ILE A 165 -2.38 12.03 -14.09
C ILE A 165 -1.06 12.80 -13.98
N ALA A 166 -0.03 12.17 -13.41
CA ALA A 166 1.32 12.71 -13.32
C ALA A 166 2.36 11.59 -13.29
N ILE A 167 3.61 11.97 -13.53
CA ILE A 167 4.80 11.17 -13.28
C ILE A 167 5.64 11.91 -12.23
N CYS A 168 6.22 11.15 -11.30
CA CYS A 168 7.16 11.64 -10.30
C CYS A 168 8.54 11.01 -10.59
N HIS A 169 9.60 11.83 -10.54
CA HIS A 169 10.99 11.40 -10.67
C HIS A 169 11.76 11.70 -9.38
N LYS A 170 12.79 10.90 -9.09
CA LYS A 170 13.61 11.02 -7.87
C LYS A 170 14.46 12.31 -7.81
N SER A 171 14.55 13.07 -8.91
CA SER A 171 15.40 14.27 -9.03
C SER A 171 14.65 15.58 -9.29
N ASP A 172 13.50 15.58 -10.00
CA ASP A 172 12.74 16.80 -10.30
C ASP A 172 11.24 16.53 -10.49
N LEU A 173 10.39 17.44 -9.98
CA LEU A 173 8.94 17.43 -10.16
C LEU A 173 8.54 17.96 -11.54
N ILE A 174 8.81 17.20 -12.60
CA ILE A 174 8.38 17.57 -13.95
C ILE A 174 6.85 17.48 -14.06
N ALA A 175 6.22 18.60 -14.41
CA ALA A 175 4.81 18.62 -14.79
C ALA A 175 4.65 17.88 -16.14
N VAL A 176 3.96 16.74 -16.14
CA VAL A 176 3.73 15.96 -17.36
C VAL A 176 2.67 16.64 -18.20
N ASP A 177 3.09 17.28 -19.29
CA ASP A 177 2.14 17.59 -20.35
C ASP A 177 1.70 16.30 -21.07
N LYS A 178 0.41 16.23 -21.39
CA LYS A 178 -0.24 15.05 -21.96
C LYS A 178 0.27 14.71 -23.37
N GLY A 179 0.98 15.62 -24.02
CA GLY A 179 1.63 15.42 -25.32
C GLY A 179 3.09 14.93 -25.27
N SER A 180 3.71 14.77 -24.10
CA SER A 180 5.14 14.42 -24.01
C SER A 180 5.44 12.96 -24.40
N GLU A 181 6.51 12.74 -25.17
CA GLU A 181 6.89 11.40 -25.64
C GLU A 181 7.18 10.42 -24.49
N ALA A 182 7.78 10.90 -23.40
CA ALA A 182 8.06 10.10 -22.20
C ALA A 182 6.78 9.51 -21.56
N PHE A 183 5.65 10.23 -21.62
CA PHE A 183 4.36 9.73 -21.15
C PHE A 183 3.78 8.66 -22.08
N CYS A 184 3.91 8.88 -23.39
CA CYS A 184 3.45 7.94 -24.42
C CYS A 184 4.19 6.60 -24.38
N ASP A 185 5.49 6.59 -24.08
CA ASP A 185 6.27 5.35 -24.07
C ASP A 185 6.10 4.54 -22.76
N ALA A 186 6.11 5.22 -21.61
CA ALA A 186 5.84 4.59 -20.31
C ALA A 186 4.45 3.93 -20.23
N THR A 187 3.44 4.51 -20.88
CA THR A 187 2.10 3.91 -20.98
C THR A 187 2.02 2.74 -21.98
N ARG A 188 2.93 2.68 -22.96
CA ARG A 188 3.02 1.61 -23.97
C ARG A 188 3.60 0.32 -23.40
N LEU A 189 4.66 0.41 -22.60
CA LEU A 189 5.37 -0.73 -22.01
C LEU A 189 4.42 -1.63 -21.19
N ARG A 190 3.51 -1.03 -20.41
CA ARG A 190 2.50 -1.74 -19.60
C ARG A 190 1.59 -2.69 -20.40
N ARG A 191 1.38 -2.45 -21.71
CA ARG A 191 0.56 -3.33 -22.57
C ARG A 191 1.26 -4.62 -22.99
N LYS A 192 2.59 -4.73 -22.87
CA LYS A 192 3.37 -5.88 -23.37
C LYS A 192 3.48 -7.08 -22.41
N ARG A 193 2.96 -7.01 -21.19
CA ARG A 193 2.86 -8.19 -20.29
C ARG A 193 1.78 -9.18 -20.73
N LYS A 194 2.06 -9.91 -21.82
CA LYS A 194 1.38 -11.18 -22.16
C LYS A 194 1.81 -12.22 -21.11
N ARG A 195 0.88 -12.96 -20.51
CA ARG A 195 1.23 -14.11 -19.66
C ARG A 195 2.04 -15.12 -20.49
N PRO A 196 3.12 -15.73 -19.96
CA PRO A 196 3.70 -16.90 -20.59
C PRO A 196 2.64 -18.02 -20.61
N SER A 197 2.47 -18.66 -21.76
CA SER A 197 1.62 -19.85 -21.91
C SER A 197 2.24 -21.03 -21.18
N ALA A 198 1.42 -21.87 -20.56
CA ALA A 198 1.87 -23.08 -19.90
C ALA A 198 2.19 -24.16 -20.93
N GLU A 199 3.41 -24.71 -20.90
CA GLU A 199 3.79 -25.86 -21.71
C GLU A 199 5.01 -26.59 -21.13
N SER A 200 4.76 -27.67 -20.37
CA SER A 200 5.64 -28.86 -20.28
C SER A 200 4.98 -29.91 -19.37
N THR A 201 4.60 -31.06 -19.94
CA THR A 201 4.14 -32.26 -19.21
C THR A 201 5.27 -32.93 -18.41
N PRO A 202 4.99 -33.59 -17.27
CA PRO A 202 5.97 -34.43 -16.59
C PRO A 202 6.06 -35.82 -17.24
N GLU A 203 7.28 -36.28 -17.52
CA GLU A 203 7.54 -37.66 -17.93
C GLU A 203 7.40 -38.64 -16.76
N LYS A 204 6.97 -39.87 -17.07
CA LYS A 204 6.95 -41.00 -16.14
C LYS A 204 8.35 -41.59 -15.98
N CYS A 205 8.67 -42.04 -14.78
CA CYS A 205 9.70 -43.06 -14.57
C CYS A 205 9.19 -44.13 -13.60
N GLU A 206 8.93 -45.33 -14.11
CA GLU A 206 8.58 -46.53 -13.33
C GLU A 206 9.69 -47.57 -13.47
N GLN A 207 10.14 -48.14 -12.33
CA GLN A 207 10.72 -49.48 -12.10
C GLN A 207 11.14 -49.53 -10.61
N SER A 208 10.44 -50.25 -9.71
CA SER A 208 10.50 -51.72 -9.44
C SER A 208 11.88 -52.20 -8.93
N ALA A 209 12.07 -52.98 -7.86
CA ALA A 209 11.20 -53.61 -6.83
C ALA A 209 12.11 -53.97 -5.60
N ALA A 210 11.82 -54.82 -4.58
CA ALA A 210 10.71 -55.71 -4.20
C ALA A 210 10.77 -56.05 -2.68
N ALA A 211 9.65 -56.53 -2.10
CA ALA A 211 9.53 -57.34 -0.86
C ALA A 211 9.95 -56.67 0.50
N GLU A 212 9.48 -57.06 1.69
CA GLU A 212 8.80 -58.29 2.15
C GLU A 212 7.54 -58.06 3.03
N THR A 213 6.90 -59.18 3.40
CA THR A 213 5.73 -59.42 4.27
C THR A 213 5.97 -58.97 5.75
N ASN A 214 5.04 -59.00 6.72
CA ASN A 214 3.81 -59.80 6.85
C ASN A 214 2.79 -59.25 7.90
N GLU A 215 1.50 -59.56 7.67
CA GLU A 215 0.41 -59.87 8.63
C GLU A 215 0.06 -59.09 9.94
N LYS A 216 -1.27 -59.04 10.13
CA LYS A 216 -2.07 -59.31 11.36
C LYS A 216 -2.55 -58.18 12.30
N ARG A 217 -3.87 -57.96 12.17
CA ARG A 217 -4.94 -58.04 13.22
C ARG A 217 -5.31 -56.81 14.08
N LYS A 218 -6.60 -56.48 13.92
CA LYS A 218 -7.64 -56.27 14.96
C LYS A 218 -7.60 -54.99 15.81
N SER A 219 -8.52 -54.10 15.46
CA SER A 219 -9.59 -53.59 16.34
C SER A 219 -9.37 -53.61 17.87
N ARG A 220 -9.42 -52.42 18.48
CA ARG A 220 -10.11 -52.23 19.76
C ARG A 220 -10.65 -50.80 19.90
N ARG A 221 -11.96 -50.70 20.16
CA ARG A 221 -12.61 -49.50 20.71
C ARG A 221 -12.16 -49.31 22.16
N THR A 222 -12.09 -48.06 22.64
CA THR A 222 -12.71 -47.48 23.87
C THR A 222 -12.00 -46.14 24.22
N PRO A 223 -12.45 -45.36 25.22
CA PRO A 223 -13.77 -44.73 25.23
C PRO A 223 -13.72 -43.21 25.50
N ARG A 224 -14.86 -42.56 25.27
CA ARG A 224 -15.13 -41.17 25.64
C ARG A 224 -15.36 -41.07 27.16
N VAL A 225 -14.65 -40.18 27.86
CA VAL A 225 -14.98 -39.79 29.24
C VAL A 225 -15.22 -38.28 29.30
N ARG A 226 -16.36 -37.89 29.89
CA ARG A 226 -16.65 -36.52 30.31
C ARG A 226 -16.28 -36.37 31.77
N ARG A 227 -15.66 -35.26 32.14
CA ARG A 227 -16.15 -34.35 33.19
C ARG A 227 -15.76 -32.93 32.81
#